data_AF-A0A3A5IGR9-F1
#
_entry.id   AF-A0A3A5IGR9-F1
#
_cell.length_a   1.000
_cell.length_b   1.000
_cell.length_c   1.000
_cell.angle_alpha   90.00
_cell.angle_beta   90.00
_cell.angle_gamma   90.00
#
_symmetry.space_group_name_H-M   'P 1'
#
loop_
_entity.id
_entity.type
_entity.pdbx_description
1 polymer ?
#
loop_
_entity_poly.entity_id
_entity_poly.type
_entity_poly.pdbx_seq_one_letter_code
_entity_poly.pdbx_strand_id
1 'polypeptide(L)' 'MITFVTYLKAAIVSLLVAAVILFMNMIISYSMHALFNTGKREWLSTGTGIIFLLIFLSSFLYQIQKQQKGS' A
#
# COMPACT_ATOMS: atom_id res chain seq x y z
N MET A 1 -3.84 -24.07 12.69
CA MET A 1 -4.95 -23.13 12.38
C MET A 1 -4.66 -21.70 12.84
N ILE A 2 -4.12 -21.50 14.05
CA ILE A 2 -3.79 -20.16 14.61
C ILE A 2 -2.82 -19.39 13.70
N THR A 3 -1.76 -20.02 13.19
CA THR A 3 -0.74 -19.37 12.35
C THR A 3 -1.30 -18.83 11.03
N PHE A 4 -2.22 -19.57 10.39
CA PHE A 4 -2.84 -19.15 9.12
C PHE A 4 -3.69 -17.89 9.29
N VAL A 5 -4.50 -17.84 10.34
CA VAL A 5 -5.35 -16.67 10.65
C VAL A 5 -4.49 -15.44 10.94
N THR A 6 -3.34 -15.62 11.58
CA THR A 6 -2.37 -14.56 11.88
C THR A 6 -1.78 -13.95 10.61
N TYR A 7 -1.32 -14.79 9.65
CA TYR A 7 -0.84 -14.31 8.35
C TYR A 7 -1.95 -13.66 7.52
N LEU A 8 -3.18 -14.19 7.56
CA LEU A 8 -4.32 -13.63 6.85
C LEU A 8 -4.67 -12.22 7.37
N LYS A 9 -4.68 -12.03 8.70
CA LYS A 9 -4.88 -10.72 9.32
C LYS A 9 -3.77 -9.74 8.93
N ALA A 10 -2.51 -10.18 8.96
CA ALA A 10 -1.38 -9.36 8.54
C ALA A 10 -1.49 -8.94 7.06
N ALA A 11 -1.93 -9.83 6.18
CA ALA A 11 -2.15 -9.54 4.77
C ALA A 11 -3.27 -8.51 4.56
N ILE A 12 -4.41 -8.67 5.24
CA ILE A 12 -5.54 -7.72 5.15
C ILE A 12 -5.13 -6.33 5.62
N VAL A 13 -4.45 -6.23 6.77
CA VAL A 13 -4.01 -4.92 7.29
C VAL A 13 -2.99 -4.28 6.34
N SER A 14 -2.08 -5.06 5.77
CA SER A 14 -1.08 -4.54 4.83
C SER A 14 -1.70 -4.11 3.51
N LEU A 15 -2.75 -4.79 3.05
CA LEU A 15 -3.55 -4.38 1.91
C LEU A 15 -4.22 -3.03 2.16
N LEU A 16 -4.81 -2.84 3.35
CA LEU A 16 -5.44 -1.57 3.74
C LEU A 16 -4.41 -0.43 3.79
N VAL A 17 -3.25 -0.66 4.41
CA VAL A 17 -2.17 0.35 4.48
C VAL A 17 -1.70 0.73 3.08
N ALA A 18 -1.44 -0.26 2.21
CA ALA A 18 -1.02 -0.02 0.84
C ALA A 18 -2.09 0.73 0.03
N ALA A 19 -3.36 0.39 0.20
CA ALA A 19 -4.48 1.07 -0.45
C ALA A 19 -4.60 2.53 0.00
N VAL A 20 -4.46 2.83 1.30
CA VAL A 20 -4.52 4.21 1.82
C VAL A 20 -3.39 5.05 1.25
N ILE A 21 -2.16 4.52 1.21
CA ILE A 21 -1.02 5.28 0.67
C ILE A 21 -1.19 5.51 -0.83
N LEU A 22 -1.68 4.51 -1.57
CA LEU A 22 -1.95 4.65 -3.00
C LEU A 22 -3.05 5.68 -3.27
N PHE A 23 -4.10 5.70 -2.45
CA PHE A 23 -5.14 6.71 -2.50
C PHE A 23 -4.61 8.12 -2.22
N MET A 24 -3.74 8.29 -1.22
CA MET A 24 -3.09 9.58 -0.97
C MET A 24 -2.19 10.00 -2.13
N ASN A 25 -1.43 9.07 -2.71
CA ASN A 25 -0.58 9.34 -3.87
C ASN A 25 -1.42 9.77 -5.09
N MET A 26 -2.58 9.14 -5.28
CA MET A 26 -3.54 9.51 -6.31
C MET A 26 -4.07 10.93 -6.08
N ILE A 27 -4.52 11.26 -4.86
CA ILE A 27 -4.99 12.62 -4.52
C ILE A 27 -3.92 13.67 -4.78
N ILE A 28 -2.68 13.45 -4.33
CA ILE A 28 -1.56 14.37 -4.53
C ILE A 28 -1.30 14.54 -6.03
N SER A 29 -1.30 13.44 -6.79
CA SER A 29 -1.12 13.46 -8.23
C SER A 29 -2.20 14.27 -8.96
N TYR A 30 -3.48 14.09 -8.60
CA TYR A 30 -4.59 14.88 -9.17
C TYR A 30 -4.50 16.35 -8.80
N SER A 31 -4.14 16.65 -7.55
CA SER A 31 -4.00 18.03 -7.07
C SER A 31 -2.88 18.74 -7.83
N MET A 32 -1.74 18.08 -8.02
CA MET A 32 -0.64 18.61 -8.83
C MET A 32 -1.05 18.78 -10.29
N HIS A 33 -1.81 17.84 -10.86
CA HIS A 33 -2.32 18.00 -12.22
C HIS A 33 -3.25 19.21 -12.37
N ALA A 34 -4.17 19.42 -11.42
CA ALA A 34 -5.05 20.57 -11.40
C ALA A 34 -4.28 21.91 -11.30
N LEU A 35 -3.15 21.92 -10.58
CA LEU A 35 -2.29 23.09 -10.42
C LEU A 35 -1.41 23.37 -11.64
N PHE A 36 -0.93 22.33 -12.34
CA PHE A 36 0.08 22.45 -13.39
C PHE A 36 -0.43 22.16 -14.81
N ASN A 37 -1.71 21.85 -15.00
CA ASN A 37 -2.38 21.57 -16.28
C ASN A 37 -1.63 20.54 -17.16
N THR A 38 -0.97 19.58 -16.52
CA THR A 38 -0.01 18.65 -17.12
C THR A 38 -0.67 17.40 -17.71
N GLY A 39 -1.29 17.48 -18.89
CA GLY A 39 -1.64 16.34 -19.77
C GLY A 39 -2.39 15.12 -19.19
N LYS A 40 -2.85 14.19 -20.05
CA LYS A 40 -3.54 12.96 -19.58
C LYS A 40 -2.57 12.05 -18.84
N ARG A 41 -2.80 11.80 -17.54
CA ARG A 41 -2.05 10.83 -16.74
C ARG A 41 -2.86 9.53 -16.63
N GLU A 42 -2.22 8.39 -16.90
CA GLU A 42 -2.82 7.07 -16.69
C GLU A 42 -3.04 6.83 -15.19
N TRP A 43 -4.24 6.36 -14.84
CA TRP A 43 -4.69 6.17 -13.45
C TRP A 43 -3.87 5.10 -12.71
N LEU A 44 -3.30 4.14 -13.44
CA LEU A 44 -2.51 3.01 -12.94
C LEU A 44 -1.25 2.84 -13.79
N SER A 45 -0.29 3.74 -13.62
CA SER A 45 1.04 3.54 -14.18
C SER A 45 1.72 2.34 -13.53
N THR A 46 2.56 1.62 -14.28
CA THR A 46 3.43 0.54 -13.78
C THR A 46 4.22 0.97 -12.52
N GLY A 47 4.61 2.25 -12.43
CA GLY A 47 5.28 2.79 -11.25
C GLY A 47 4.40 2.80 -9.98
N THR A 48 3.10 3.09 -10.12
CA THR A 48 2.15 3.04 -8.99
C THR A 48 1.99 1.61 -8.47
N GLY A 49 1.99 0.61 -9.36
CA GLY A 49 1.96 -0.80 -8.99
C GLY A 49 3.22 -1.27 -8.25
N ILE A 50 4.41 -0.81 -8.65
CA ILE A 50 5.66 -1.12 -7.96
C ILE A 50 5.67 -0.52 -6.55
N ILE A 51 5.24 0.75 -6.42
CA ILE A 51 5.13 1.43 -5.12
C ILE A 51 4.14 0.71 -4.21
N PHE A 52 2.99 0.29 -4.75
CA PHE A 52 2.01 -0.52 -4.02
C PHE A 52 2.64 -1.81 -3.47
N LEU A 53 3.32 -2.55 -4.32
CA LEU A 53 3.90 -3.85 -3.97
C LEU A 53 4.96 -3.70 -2.86
N LEU A 54 5.82 -2.68 -2.96
CA LEU A 54 6.84 -2.39 -1.96
C LEU A 54 6.20 -2.05 -0.60
N ILE A 55 5.22 -1.15 -0.58
CA ILE A 55 4.51 -0.76 0.64
C ILE A 55 3.80 -1.96 1.27
N PHE A 56 3.13 -2.77 0.45
CA PHE A 56 2.45 -3.97 0.88
C PHE A 56 3.41 -4.96 1.54
N LEU A 57 4.51 -5.30 0.85
CA LEU A 57 5.54 -6.22 1.37
C LEU A 57 6.17 -5.72 2.66
N SER A 58 6.55 -4.44 2.72
CA SER A 58 7.12 -3.82 3.92
C SER A 58 6.15 -3.85 5.10
N SER A 59 4.88 -3.49 4.88
CA SER A 59 3.84 -3.54 5.92
C SER A 59 3.56 -4.97 6.39
N PHE A 60 3.57 -5.93 5.46
CA PHE A 60 3.32 -7.33 5.76
C PHE A 60 4.43 -7.94 6.60
N LEU A 61 5.69 -7.70 6.21
CA LEU A 61 6.86 -8.12 6.98
C LEU A 61 6.87 -7.51 8.37
N TYR A 62 6.52 -6.22 8.50
CA TYR A 62 6.43 -5.54 9.78
C TYR A 62 5.36 -6.18 10.69
N GLN A 63 4.17 -6.47 10.17
CA GLN A 63 3.10 -7.13 10.92
C GLN A 63 3.51 -8.53 11.42
N ILE A 64 4.17 -9.33 10.58
CA ILE A 64 4.66 -10.65 10.96
C ILE A 64 5.72 -10.54 12.07
N GLN A 65 6.72 -9.66 11.90
CA GLN A 65 7.76 -9.47 12.89
C GLN A 65 7.21 -8.96 14.23
N LYS A 66 6.23 -8.04 14.19
CA LYS A 66 5.56 -7.54 15.38
C LYS A 66 4.84 -8.66 16.14
N GLN A 67 4.20 -9.57 15.42
CA GLN A 67 3.50 -10.71 16.03
C GLN A 67 4.46 -11.77 16.59
N GLN A 68 5.65 -11.94 16.00
CA GLN A 68 6.67 -12.85 16.52
C GLN A 68 7.42 -12.31 17.74
N LYS A 69 7.57 -10.99 17.88
CA LYS A 69 8.20 -10.35 19.05
C LYS A 69 7.28 -10.18 20.25
N GLY A 70 5.97 -10.40 20.08
CA GLY A 70 4.95 -10.26 21.13
C GLY A 70 4.49 -11.59 21.74
N SER A 71 5.17 -12.70 21.43
CA SER A 71 4.95 -14.04 22.01
C SER A 71 6.22 -14.51 22.73
#